data_AF-A0AAV6QNA0-F1
#
_entry.id   AF-A0AAV6QNA0-F1
#
_cell.length_a   1.000
_cell.length_b   1.000
_cell.length_c   1.000
_cell.angle_alpha   90.00
_cell.angle_beta   90.00
_cell.angle_gamma   90.00
#
_symmetry.space_group_name_H-M   'P 1'
#
loop_
_entity.id
_entity.type
_entity.pdbx_description
1 polymer ?
#
loop_
_entity_poly.entity_id
_entity_poly.type
_entity_poly.pdbx_seq_one_letter_code
_entity_poly.pdbx_strand_id
1 'polypeptide(L)'
;MGAHESTARRVSFGLDEDMKVTVIEGVKLSEDVLRWMREHRRSDSEKSSTSPTDGNKPPESPKPTGASATEIQKELRKDFERQQAFVKESLSRLAQKERETAATTGLDELIVERGKVHEEQEKAKLLAKQLQSKEMELASISSFYKEQIEVLEKKNFDIYKESAEQYNQAATKAEARISEFDGDQSTGLTDCEYVAVSLQHVSTSAVNVRRYRGISVCSLLFSLIALPV
;
A
#
# COMPACT_ATOMS: atom_id res chain seq x y z
N MET A 1 24.12 -30.63 20.48
CA MET A 1 23.14 -29.63 19.98
C MET A 1 23.23 -28.41 20.88
N GLY A 2 24.21 -27.54 20.64
CA GLY A 2 24.52 -26.40 21.52
C GLY A 2 23.95 -25.11 20.96
N ALA A 3 22.80 -24.69 21.49
CA ALA A 3 22.26 -23.36 21.30
C ALA A 3 23.05 -22.39 22.17
N HIS A 4 23.89 -21.55 21.55
CA HIS A 4 24.45 -20.38 22.20
C HIS A 4 23.61 -19.17 21.80
N GLU A 5 23.02 -18.52 22.81
CA GLU A 5 22.20 -17.32 22.72
C GLU A 5 22.84 -16.25 21.84
N SER A 6 22.31 -16.08 20.63
CA SER A 6 22.44 -14.84 19.87
C SER A 6 21.21 -14.00 20.19
N THR A 7 21.43 -12.90 20.90
CA THR A 7 20.46 -11.83 21.18
C THR A 7 19.50 -11.61 20.01
N ALA A 8 18.20 -11.48 20.29
CA ALA A 8 17.11 -11.30 19.34
C ALA A 8 17.29 -10.05 18.44
N ARG A 9 18.16 -10.15 17.42
CA ARG A 9 18.27 -9.18 16.34
C ARG A 9 17.46 -9.72 15.17
N ARG A 10 16.48 -8.93 14.71
CA ARG A 10 15.65 -9.30 13.57
C ARG A 10 16.51 -9.20 12.32
N VAL A 11 16.62 -10.31 11.59
CA VAL A 11 17.34 -10.41 10.31
C VAL A 11 16.33 -10.95 9.30
N SER A 12 16.22 -10.31 8.14
CA SER A 12 15.35 -10.77 7.05
C SER A 12 16.16 -11.45 5.96
N PHE A 13 15.60 -12.53 5.40
CA PHE A 13 16.23 -13.31 4.34
C PHE A 13 15.50 -13.09 3.01
N GLY A 14 16.25 -12.98 1.93
CA GLY A 14 15.78 -12.80 0.56
C GLY A 14 16.44 -13.79 -0.39
N LEU A 15 15.98 -13.81 -1.63
CA LEU A 15 16.63 -14.53 -2.72
C LEU A 15 17.29 -13.51 -3.65
N ASP A 16 18.56 -13.76 -3.97
CA ASP A 16 19.32 -13.00 -4.97
C ASP A 16 19.01 -13.46 -6.40
N GLU A 17 19.57 -12.80 -7.42
CA GLU A 17 19.38 -13.08 -8.85
C GLU A 17 19.68 -14.55 -9.23
N ASP A 18 20.62 -15.18 -8.52
CA ASP A 18 20.97 -16.60 -8.68
C ASP A 18 20.09 -17.57 -7.87
N MET A 19 18.94 -17.11 -7.35
CA MET A 19 18.07 -17.85 -6.43
C MET A 19 18.79 -18.34 -5.15
N LYS A 20 19.83 -17.64 -4.71
CA LYS A 20 20.57 -17.95 -3.48
C LYS A 20 19.99 -17.15 -2.31
N VAL A 21 19.83 -17.78 -1.15
CA VAL A 21 19.37 -17.10 0.08
C VAL A 21 20.44 -16.11 0.56
N THR A 22 20.08 -14.83 0.61
CA THR A 22 20.90 -13.73 1.12
C THR A 22 20.17 -13.02 2.25
N VAL A 23 20.88 -12.21 3.04
CA VAL A 23 20.28 -11.39 4.09
C VAL A 23 19.89 -10.04 3.47
N ILE A 24 18.61 -9.69 3.54
CA ILE A 24 18.08 -8.41 3.04
C ILE A 24 18.38 -7.30 4.07
N GLU A 25 18.14 -7.58 5.35
CA GLU A 25 18.27 -6.61 6.44
C GLU A 25 19.19 -7.16 7.53
N GLY A 26 20.43 -6.67 7.53
CA GLY A 26 21.49 -7.08 8.45
C GLY A 26 22.88 -6.76 7.89
N VAL A 27 23.90 -6.71 8.74
CA VAL A 27 25.29 -6.47 8.32
C VAL A 27 25.93 -7.80 7.95
N LYS A 28 26.18 -8.03 6.65
CA LYS A 28 26.94 -9.19 6.16
C LYS A 28 28.44 -8.92 6.33
N LEU A 29 29.13 -9.78 7.09
CA LEU A 29 30.59 -9.74 7.17
C LEU A 29 31.19 -10.23 5.86
N SER A 30 32.30 -9.62 5.41
CA SER A 30 33.03 -10.09 4.24
C SER A 30 33.67 -11.46 4.50
N GLU A 31 33.93 -12.21 3.42
CA GLU A 31 34.55 -13.54 3.51
C GLU A 31 35.91 -13.50 4.21
N ASP A 32 36.66 -12.41 4.03
CA ASP A 32 37.96 -12.21 4.68
C ASP A 32 37.82 -12.02 6.19
N VAL A 33 36.81 -11.27 6.66
CA VAL A 33 36.53 -11.10 8.10
C VAL A 33 36.05 -12.40 8.72
N LEU A 34 35.20 -13.16 8.01
CA LEU A 34 34.75 -14.48 8.46
C LEU A 34 35.91 -15.49 8.55
N ARG A 35 36.81 -15.48 7.58
CA ARG A 35 38.03 -16.30 7.59
C ARG A 35 38.94 -15.92 8.75
N TRP A 36 39.15 -14.62 8.97
CA TRP A 36 39.97 -14.09 10.06
C TRP A 36 39.41 -14.48 11.43
N MET A 37 38.09 -14.35 11.63
CA MET A 37 37.43 -14.80 12.86
C MET A 37 37.54 -16.32 13.07
N ARG A 38 37.53 -17.11 12.01
CA ARG A 38 37.70 -18.57 12.08
C ARG A 38 39.14 -18.98 12.39
N GLU A 39 40.12 -18.25 11.85
CA GLU A 39 41.55 -18.50 12.04
C GLU A 39 42.02 -18.07 13.44
N HIS A 40 41.59 -16.89 13.92
CA HIS A 40 41.93 -16.42 15.27
C HIS A 40 41.30 -17.25 16.39
N ARG A 41 40.15 -17.89 16.14
CA ARG A 41 39.58 -18.88 17.06
C ARG A 41 40.41 -20.16 17.17
N ARG A 42 41.28 -20.45 16.20
CA ARG A 42 42.16 -21.63 16.18
C ARG A 42 43.58 -21.33 16.67
N SER A 43 44.05 -20.09 16.54
CA SER A 43 45.39 -19.68 16.97
C SER A 43 45.48 -19.27 18.44
N ASP A 44 44.36 -19.04 19.14
CA ASP A 44 44.36 -18.79 20.60
C ASP A 44 44.79 -20.01 21.45
N SER A 45 45.06 -21.18 20.85
CA SER A 45 45.61 -22.33 21.58
C SER A 45 47.12 -22.53 21.45
N GLU A 46 47.85 -21.79 20.62
CA GLU A 46 49.31 -21.96 20.52
C GLU A 46 50.10 -20.66 20.32
N LYS A 47 50.95 -20.38 21.31
CA LYS A 47 52.16 -19.53 21.28
C LYS A 47 52.00 -18.01 21.27
N SER A 48 51.90 -17.48 22.49
CA SER A 48 52.64 -16.29 22.90
C SER A 48 54.16 -16.56 22.91
N SER A 49 54.94 -15.88 22.08
CA SER A 49 56.28 -15.37 22.42
C SER A 49 56.94 -14.67 21.21
N THR A 50 56.85 -13.35 21.17
CA THR A 50 57.73 -12.48 20.38
C THR A 50 58.71 -11.79 21.31
N SER A 51 60.02 -11.89 21.00
CA SER A 51 60.98 -10.78 21.13
C SER A 51 62.40 -11.22 20.73
N PRO A 52 63.09 -10.53 19.80
CA PRO A 52 64.54 -10.45 19.77
C PRO A 52 65.00 -9.16 20.47
N THR A 53 65.87 -9.33 21.47
CA THR A 53 66.48 -8.26 22.27
C THR A 53 67.71 -7.65 21.57
N ASP A 54 67.79 -6.33 21.67
CA ASP A 54 68.86 -5.40 21.30
C ASP A 54 70.30 -5.84 21.62
N GLY A 55 71.21 -5.58 20.68
CA GLY A 55 72.65 -5.60 20.86
C GLY A 55 73.25 -4.19 20.70
N ASN A 56 73.47 -3.52 21.84
CA ASN A 56 74.13 -2.22 21.98
C ASN A 56 75.59 -2.22 21.50
N LYS A 57 75.98 -1.25 20.66
CA LYS A 57 77.33 -0.66 20.66
C LYS A 57 77.36 0.73 20.00
N PRO A 58 77.53 1.82 20.77
CA PRO A 58 77.94 3.10 20.21
C PRO A 58 79.44 3.37 20.47
N PRO A 59 80.26 3.77 19.47
CA PRO A 59 81.51 4.44 19.77
C PRO A 59 81.27 5.95 19.91
N GLU A 60 81.57 6.42 21.12
CA GLU A 60 82.36 7.62 21.44
C GLU A 60 82.11 8.92 20.64
N SER A 61 81.55 9.88 21.36
CA SER A 61 81.50 11.30 20.99
C SER A 61 82.85 11.99 21.22
N PRO A 62 83.24 12.94 20.35
CA PRO A 62 83.98 14.12 20.78
C PRO A 62 83.03 15.30 20.97
N LYS A 63 83.28 16.04 22.05
CA LYS A 63 82.55 17.20 22.60
C LYS A 63 82.55 18.42 21.63
N PRO A 64 81.57 19.35 21.71
CA PRO A 64 81.18 20.21 20.59
C PRO A 64 81.95 21.54 20.55
N THR A 65 82.38 21.94 19.35
CA THR A 65 82.94 23.26 19.05
C THR A 65 81.80 24.24 18.77
N GLY A 66 81.57 25.16 19.70
CA GLY A 66 80.40 26.05 19.79
C GLY A 66 80.35 27.25 18.84
N ALA A 67 80.44 27.04 17.52
CA ALA A 67 80.25 28.12 16.53
C ALA A 67 79.15 27.86 15.48
N SER A 68 78.40 26.74 15.57
CA SER A 68 77.47 26.28 14.51
C SER A 68 76.00 26.17 14.96
N ALA A 69 75.71 26.25 16.27
CA ALA A 69 74.37 26.00 16.81
C ALA A 69 73.29 26.99 16.33
N THR A 70 73.65 28.25 16.08
CA THR A 70 72.75 29.29 15.60
C THR A 70 72.37 29.13 14.12
N GLU A 71 73.30 28.69 13.27
CA GLU A 71 73.04 28.38 11.85
C GLU A 71 72.09 27.17 11.73
N ILE A 72 72.36 26.12 12.50
CA ILE A 72 71.52 24.90 12.58
C ILE A 72 70.11 25.25 13.07
N GLN A 73 69.98 26.12 14.08
CA GLN A 73 68.68 26.54 14.60
C GLN A 73 67.88 27.38 13.59
N LYS A 74 68.57 28.15 12.73
CA LYS A 74 67.95 28.96 11.68
C LYS A 74 67.50 28.11 10.49
N GLU A 75 68.30 27.13 10.08
CA GLU A 75 67.89 26.13 9.07
C GLU A 75 66.68 25.32 9.54
N LEU A 76 66.69 24.85 10.79
CA LEU A 76 65.56 24.10 11.35
C LEU A 76 64.26 24.91 11.35
N ARG A 77 64.33 26.22 11.66
CA ARG A 77 63.18 27.13 11.57
C ARG A 77 62.68 27.27 10.13
N LYS A 78 63.60 27.43 9.18
CA LYS A 78 63.29 27.58 7.75
C LYS A 78 62.64 26.30 7.19
N ASP A 79 63.09 25.13 7.63
CA ASP A 79 62.51 23.86 7.24
C ASP A 79 61.14 23.62 7.86
N PHE A 80 60.95 24.02 9.12
CA PHE A 80 59.62 24.00 9.74
C PHE A 80 58.62 24.88 8.98
N GLU A 81 59.03 26.09 8.58
CA GLU A 81 58.18 27.00 7.80
C GLU A 81 57.86 26.45 6.40
N ARG A 82 58.85 25.83 5.73
CA ARG A 82 58.64 25.11 4.45
C ARG A 82 57.68 23.93 4.61
N GLN A 83 57.83 23.13 5.66
CA GLN A 83 56.93 22.02 5.96
C GLN A 83 55.52 22.53 6.24
N GLN A 84 55.38 23.63 6.99
CA GLN A 84 54.09 24.24 7.26
C GLN A 84 53.42 24.77 5.98
N ALA A 85 54.19 25.41 5.10
CA ALA A 85 53.71 25.85 3.79
C ALA A 85 53.28 24.68 2.91
N PHE A 86 54.07 23.61 2.86
CA PHE A 86 53.76 22.40 2.09
C PHE A 86 52.50 21.69 2.59
N VAL A 87 52.32 21.57 3.91
CA VAL A 87 51.11 21.00 4.52
C VAL A 87 49.90 21.88 4.20
N LYS A 88 50.02 23.20 4.34
CA LYS A 88 48.94 24.14 4.03
C LYS A 88 48.53 24.09 2.55
N GLU A 89 49.50 24.03 1.64
CA GLU A 89 49.28 23.86 0.21
C GLU A 89 48.60 22.52 -0.08
N SER A 90 49.09 21.42 0.50
CA SER A 90 48.51 20.09 0.33
C SER A 90 47.05 20.02 0.78
N LEU A 91 46.72 20.66 1.91
CA LEU A 91 45.34 20.77 2.40
C LEU A 91 44.47 21.62 1.47
N SER A 92 44.98 22.74 0.95
CA SER A 92 44.23 23.55 -0.01
C SER A 92 43.94 22.81 -1.31
N ARG A 93 44.91 22.04 -1.82
CA ARG A 93 44.75 21.19 -3.01
C ARG A 93 43.74 20.07 -2.77
N LEU A 94 43.75 19.46 -1.58
CA LEU A 94 42.78 18.44 -1.22
C LEU A 94 41.37 19.02 -1.10
N ALA A 95 41.21 20.17 -0.45
CA ALA A 95 39.93 20.86 -0.32
C ALA A 95 39.37 21.33 -1.68
N GLN A 96 40.24 21.75 -2.60
CA GLN A 96 39.82 22.08 -3.97
C GLN A 96 39.36 20.82 -4.72
N LYS A 97 40.15 19.75 -4.67
CA LYS A 97 39.79 18.48 -5.31
C LYS A 97 38.47 17.92 -4.77
N GLU A 98 38.24 17.99 -3.46
CA GLU A 98 36.99 17.57 -2.83
C GLU A 98 35.79 18.37 -3.36
N ARG A 99 35.90 19.70 -3.44
CA ARG A 99 34.83 20.56 -4.00
C ARG A 99 34.54 20.25 -5.47
N GLU A 100 35.58 20.06 -6.28
CA GLU A 100 35.42 19.72 -7.70
C GLU A 100 34.75 18.35 -7.87
N THR A 101 35.16 17.34 -7.10
CA THR A 101 34.51 16.02 -7.13
C THR A 101 33.09 16.06 -6.61
N ALA A 102 32.81 16.81 -5.55
CA ALA A 102 31.45 16.96 -5.02
C ALA A 102 30.54 17.69 -6.01
N ALA A 103 31.06 18.69 -6.73
CA ALA A 103 30.31 19.43 -7.74
C ALA A 103 30.01 18.58 -8.99
N THR A 104 30.98 17.81 -9.50
CA THR A 104 30.76 16.97 -10.69
C THR A 104 29.87 15.77 -10.37
N THR A 105 30.08 15.09 -9.25
CA THR A 105 29.23 13.98 -8.83
C THR A 105 27.81 14.45 -8.52
N GLY A 106 27.64 15.59 -7.85
CA GLY A 106 26.32 16.15 -7.57
C GLY A 106 25.54 16.57 -8.84
N LEU A 107 26.23 17.07 -9.87
CA LEU A 107 25.60 17.38 -11.15
C LEU A 107 25.15 16.13 -11.92
N ASP A 108 25.97 15.08 -11.92
CA ASP A 108 25.63 13.80 -12.57
C ASP A 108 24.44 13.12 -11.88
N GLU A 109 24.45 13.10 -10.54
CA GLU A 109 23.35 12.58 -9.72
C GLU A 109 22.04 13.33 -9.99
N LEU A 110 22.07 14.67 -10.05
CA LEU A 110 20.90 15.49 -10.39
C LEU A 110 20.35 15.20 -11.80
N ILE A 111 21.20 14.93 -12.79
CA ILE A 111 20.76 14.59 -14.15
C ILE A 111 20.04 13.23 -14.16
N VAL A 112 20.61 12.24 -13.47
CA VAL A 112 20.00 10.90 -13.34
C VAL A 112 18.67 10.97 -12.59
N GLU A 113 18.61 11.68 -11.47
CA GLU A 113 17.38 11.86 -10.69
C GLU A 113 16.30 12.55 -11.51
N ARG A 114 16.64 13.63 -12.22
CA ARG A 114 15.69 14.33 -13.09
C ARG A 114 15.13 13.42 -14.19
N GLY A 115 15.95 12.54 -14.74
CA GLY A 115 15.51 11.53 -15.71
C GLY A 115 14.50 10.55 -15.10
N LYS A 116 14.79 10.02 -13.91
CA LYS A 116 13.89 9.09 -13.19
C LYS A 116 12.57 9.75 -12.84
N VAL A 117 12.59 10.97 -12.32
CA VAL A 117 11.38 11.75 -11.98
C VAL A 117 10.52 11.95 -13.22
N HIS A 118 11.12 12.28 -14.37
CA HIS A 118 10.37 12.44 -15.62
C HIS A 118 9.74 11.12 -16.10
N GLU A 119 10.49 10.01 -16.06
CA GLU A 119 9.96 8.70 -16.43
C GLU A 119 8.79 8.28 -15.52
N GLU A 120 8.93 8.48 -14.22
CA GLU A 120 7.87 8.21 -13.24
C GLU A 120 6.66 9.13 -13.46
N GLN A 121 6.89 10.41 -13.80
CA GLN A 121 5.82 11.33 -14.13
C GLN A 121 5.02 10.88 -15.37
N GLU A 122 5.68 10.39 -16.41
CA GLU A 122 4.99 9.86 -17.61
C GLU A 122 4.21 8.58 -17.29
N LYS A 123 4.75 7.68 -16.45
CA LYS A 123 4.03 6.50 -15.96
C LYS A 123 2.80 6.90 -15.15
N ALA A 124 2.93 7.88 -14.24
CA ALA A 124 1.83 8.40 -13.45
C ALA A 124 0.74 9.03 -14.33
N LYS A 125 1.13 9.78 -15.38
CA LYS A 125 0.17 10.34 -16.36
C LYS A 125 -0.59 9.24 -17.11
N LEU A 126 0.06 8.15 -17.48
CA LEU A 126 -0.61 7.02 -18.15
C LEU A 126 -1.62 6.35 -17.21
N LEU A 127 -1.23 6.07 -15.97
CA LEU A 127 -2.11 5.49 -14.96
C LEU A 127 -3.29 6.41 -14.64
N ALA A 128 -3.08 7.73 -14.56
CA ALA A 128 -4.15 8.69 -14.36
C ALA A 128 -5.20 8.65 -15.49
N LYS A 129 -4.77 8.50 -16.75
CA LYS A 129 -5.70 8.32 -17.89
C LYS A 129 -6.48 7.01 -17.80
N GLN A 130 -5.83 5.93 -17.37
CA GLN A 130 -6.51 4.63 -17.18
C GLN A 130 -7.54 4.70 -16.06
N LEU A 131 -7.20 5.34 -14.93
CA LEU A 131 -8.14 5.58 -13.83
C LEU A 131 -9.33 6.42 -14.29
N GLN A 132 -9.10 7.52 -15.01
CA GLN A 132 -10.17 8.36 -15.54
C GLN A 132 -11.12 7.58 -16.47
N SER A 133 -10.58 6.72 -17.34
CA SER A 133 -11.38 5.83 -18.19
C SER A 133 -12.25 4.87 -17.37
N LYS A 134 -11.68 4.28 -16.33
CA LYS A 134 -12.39 3.38 -15.41
C LYS A 134 -13.46 4.10 -14.59
N GLU A 135 -13.19 5.32 -14.15
CA GLU A 135 -14.18 6.17 -13.46
C GLU A 135 -15.35 6.51 -14.38
N MET A 136 -15.11 6.83 -15.65
CA MET A 136 -16.18 7.06 -16.62
C MET A 136 -17.01 5.81 -16.90
N GLU A 137 -16.37 4.64 -17.03
CA GLU A 137 -17.05 3.35 -17.19
C GLU A 137 -17.94 3.03 -15.98
N LEU A 138 -17.42 3.19 -14.76
CA LEU A 138 -18.17 3.00 -13.52
C LEU A 138 -19.32 4.00 -13.39
N ALA A 139 -19.10 5.27 -13.73
CA ALA A 139 -20.14 6.30 -13.72
C ALA A 139 -21.27 5.95 -14.70
N SER A 140 -20.94 5.51 -15.92
CA SER A 140 -21.90 5.06 -16.92
C SER A 140 -22.75 3.90 -16.42
N ILE A 141 -22.11 2.86 -15.88
CA ILE A 141 -22.80 1.68 -15.33
C ILE A 141 -23.69 2.08 -14.14
N SER A 142 -23.19 2.94 -13.24
CA SER A 142 -23.97 3.40 -12.09
C SER A 142 -25.21 4.19 -12.51
N SER A 143 -25.09 5.03 -13.53
CA SER A 143 -26.21 5.79 -14.09
C SER A 143 -27.24 4.86 -14.72
N PHE A 144 -26.79 3.85 -15.47
CA PHE A 144 -27.69 2.87 -16.08
C PHE A 144 -28.51 2.13 -15.03
N TYR A 145 -27.88 1.61 -13.97
CA TYR A 145 -28.62 0.88 -12.93
C TYR A 145 -29.54 1.79 -12.11
N LYS A 146 -29.13 3.03 -11.86
CA LYS A 146 -30.00 4.02 -11.21
C LYS A 146 -31.27 4.27 -12.05
N GLU A 147 -31.13 4.44 -13.36
CA GLU A 147 -32.26 4.61 -14.27
C GLU A 147 -33.17 3.36 -14.30
N GLN A 148 -32.61 2.15 -14.28
CA GLN A 148 -33.41 0.91 -14.20
C GLN A 148 -34.25 0.87 -12.92
N ILE A 149 -33.68 1.29 -11.79
CA ILE A 149 -34.40 1.36 -10.52
C ILE A 149 -35.53 2.39 -10.62
N GLU A 150 -35.25 3.59 -11.13
CA GLU A 150 -36.28 4.64 -11.31
C GLU A 150 -37.43 4.17 -12.20
N VAL A 151 -37.13 3.44 -13.28
CA VAL A 151 -38.16 2.85 -14.17
C VAL A 151 -39.01 1.81 -13.42
N LEU A 152 -38.40 0.95 -12.61
CA LEU A 152 -39.11 -0.05 -11.82
C LEU A 152 -39.97 0.60 -10.73
N GLU A 153 -39.44 1.61 -10.04
CA GLU A 153 -40.16 2.39 -9.03
C GLU A 153 -41.37 3.09 -9.65
N LYS A 154 -41.20 3.72 -10.82
CA LYS A 154 -42.28 4.36 -11.55
C LYS A 154 -43.36 3.36 -11.96
N LYS A 155 -42.99 2.22 -12.56
CA LYS A 155 -43.95 1.17 -12.93
C LYS A 155 -44.70 0.63 -11.71
N ASN A 156 -44.00 0.39 -10.60
CA ASN A 156 -44.63 -0.04 -9.36
C ASN A 156 -45.63 1.00 -8.86
N PHE A 157 -45.24 2.27 -8.84
CA PHE A 157 -46.09 3.38 -8.44
C PHE A 157 -47.36 3.48 -9.30
N ASP A 158 -47.20 3.41 -10.62
CA ASP A 158 -48.32 3.48 -11.58
C ASP A 158 -49.29 2.31 -11.37
N ILE A 159 -48.80 1.09 -11.14
CA ILE A 159 -49.64 -0.09 -10.83
C ILE A 159 -50.44 0.12 -9.54
N TYR A 160 -49.82 0.65 -8.47
CA TYR A 160 -50.55 0.92 -7.22
C TYR A 160 -51.62 1.99 -7.41
N LYS A 161 -51.29 3.04 -8.16
CA LYS A 161 -52.22 4.13 -8.46
C LYS A 161 -53.42 3.63 -9.26
N GLU A 162 -53.18 2.91 -10.35
CA GLU A 162 -54.25 2.33 -11.17
C GLU A 162 -55.12 1.36 -10.36
N SER A 163 -54.50 0.50 -9.54
CA SER A 163 -55.24 -0.42 -8.70
C SER A 163 -56.10 0.31 -7.68
N ALA A 164 -55.59 1.36 -7.04
CA ALA A 164 -56.37 2.18 -6.11
C ALA A 164 -57.54 2.88 -6.81
N GLU A 165 -57.34 3.43 -8.01
CA GLU A 165 -58.39 4.03 -8.83
C GLU A 165 -59.47 3.02 -9.20
N GLN A 166 -59.10 1.80 -9.62
CA GLN A 166 -60.04 0.72 -9.92
C GLN A 166 -60.87 0.30 -8.70
N TYR A 167 -60.23 0.18 -7.53
CA TYR A 167 -60.96 -0.12 -6.28
C TYR A 167 -61.94 0.99 -5.90
N ASN A 168 -61.51 2.25 -5.99
CA ASN A 168 -62.38 3.40 -5.70
C ASN A 168 -63.56 3.47 -6.66
N GLN A 169 -63.33 3.27 -7.96
CA GLN A 169 -64.40 3.23 -8.96
C GLN A 169 -65.40 2.08 -8.71
N ALA A 170 -64.90 0.89 -8.36
CA ALA A 170 -65.75 -0.24 -8.02
C ALA A 170 -66.58 0.02 -6.76
N ALA A 171 -65.98 0.65 -5.74
CA ALA A 171 -66.68 1.07 -4.52
C ALA A 171 -67.77 2.10 -4.81
N THR A 172 -67.46 3.20 -5.51
CA THR A 172 -68.46 4.22 -5.89
C THR A 172 -69.60 3.60 -6.71
N LYS A 173 -69.29 2.68 -7.63
CA LYS A 173 -70.31 1.97 -8.42
C LYS A 173 -71.20 1.08 -7.56
N ALA A 174 -70.64 0.40 -6.55
CA ALA A 174 -71.41 -0.41 -5.61
C ALA A 174 -72.30 0.47 -4.71
N GLU A 175 -71.77 1.57 -4.20
CA GLU A 175 -72.54 2.55 -3.40
C GLU A 175 -73.70 3.15 -4.17
N ALA A 176 -73.48 3.52 -5.45
CA ALA A 176 -74.53 4.02 -6.32
C ALA A 176 -75.66 2.99 -6.52
N ARG A 177 -75.31 1.71 -6.73
CA ARG A 177 -76.29 0.61 -6.87
C ARG A 177 -77.10 0.38 -5.61
N ILE A 178 -76.46 0.43 -4.43
CA ILE A 178 -77.16 0.31 -3.15
C ILE A 178 -78.12 1.48 -2.97
N SER A 179 -77.67 2.70 -3.26
CA SER A 179 -78.49 3.91 -3.15
C SER A 179 -79.67 3.92 -4.13
N GLU A 180 -79.52 3.31 -5.33
CA GLU A 180 -80.62 3.11 -6.28
C GLU A 180 -81.66 2.08 -5.79
N PHE A 181 -81.21 1.04 -5.08
CA PHE A 181 -82.09 0.00 -4.53
C PHE A 181 -82.89 0.47 -3.31
N ASP A 182 -82.30 1.33 -2.48
CA ASP A 182 -82.98 1.92 -1.31
C ASP A 182 -84.11 2.91 -1.68
N GLY A 183 -84.28 3.22 -2.98
CA GLY A 183 -85.37 4.04 -3.52
C GLY A 183 -86.69 3.31 -3.79
N ASP A 184 -86.71 1.97 -3.77
CA ASP A 184 -87.90 1.15 -4.06
C ASP A 184 -88.17 0.20 -2.87
N GLN A 185 -89.29 0.43 -2.16
CA GLN A 185 -89.58 -0.25 -0.89
C GLN A 185 -89.82 -1.76 -1.02
N SER A 186 -89.36 -2.49 0.00
CA SER A 186 -89.94 -3.76 0.50
C SER A 186 -89.81 -5.02 -0.37
N THR A 187 -88.72 -5.77 -0.18
CA THR A 187 -88.66 -7.25 -0.06
C THR A 187 -87.18 -7.56 0.21
N GLY A 188 -86.76 -8.09 1.35
CA GLY A 188 -87.13 -9.42 1.80
C GLY A 188 -85.99 -10.40 1.47
N LEU A 189 -84.94 -10.37 2.29
CA LEU A 189 -84.20 -11.58 2.72
C LEU A 189 -83.37 -12.37 1.69
N THR A 190 -82.69 -11.74 0.74
CA THR A 190 -81.63 -12.42 -0.09
C THR A 190 -80.24 -11.77 -0.06
N ASP A 191 -80.03 -10.72 0.75
CA ASP A 191 -78.85 -9.86 0.60
C ASP A 191 -77.58 -10.29 1.35
N CYS A 192 -77.65 -11.29 2.23
CA CYS A 192 -76.44 -11.77 2.93
C CYS A 192 -75.53 -12.63 2.04
N GLU A 193 -76.08 -13.38 1.07
CA GLU A 193 -75.26 -14.21 0.18
C GLU A 193 -74.58 -13.39 -0.93
N TYR A 194 -75.21 -12.30 -1.39
CA TYR A 194 -74.65 -11.49 -2.48
C TYR A 194 -73.50 -10.58 -2.02
N VAL A 195 -73.59 -10.03 -0.80
CA VAL A 195 -72.50 -9.27 -0.17
C VAL A 195 -71.30 -10.18 0.13
N ALA A 196 -71.54 -11.44 0.53
CA ALA A 196 -70.50 -12.43 0.74
C ALA A 196 -69.74 -12.78 -0.55
N VAL A 197 -70.44 -13.00 -1.67
CA VAL A 197 -69.81 -13.27 -2.98
C VAL A 197 -68.98 -12.09 -3.49
N SER A 198 -69.47 -10.86 -3.26
CA SER A 198 -68.76 -9.63 -3.64
C SER A 198 -67.48 -9.43 -2.82
N LEU A 199 -67.53 -9.67 -1.50
CA LEU A 199 -66.36 -9.66 -0.63
C LEU A 199 -65.33 -10.76 -0.99
N GLN A 200 -65.79 -11.94 -1.43
CA GLN A 200 -64.92 -13.04 -1.82
C GLN A 200 -64.17 -12.76 -3.14
N HIS A 201 -64.82 -12.05 -4.08
CA HIS A 201 -64.15 -11.56 -5.30
C HIS A 201 -63.09 -10.51 -5.00
N VAL A 202 -63.39 -9.56 -4.10
CA VAL A 202 -62.45 -8.53 -3.64
C VAL A 202 -61.24 -9.16 -2.92
N SER A 203 -61.47 -10.16 -2.07
CA SER A 203 -60.40 -10.85 -1.35
C SER A 203 -59.51 -11.72 -2.26
N THR A 204 -60.06 -12.29 -3.34
CA THR A 204 -59.29 -13.10 -4.31
C THR A 204 -58.34 -12.23 -5.14
N SER A 205 -58.75 -11.02 -5.50
CA SER A 205 -57.87 -10.03 -6.16
C SER A 205 -56.71 -9.57 -5.26
N ALA A 206 -56.95 -9.41 -3.95
CA ALA A 206 -55.90 -9.07 -2.98
C ALA A 206 -54.84 -10.18 -2.79
N VAL A 207 -55.23 -11.46 -2.94
CA VAL A 207 -54.31 -12.61 -2.88
C VAL A 207 -53.43 -12.70 -4.13
N ASN A 208 -53.95 -12.37 -5.31
CA ASN A 208 -53.15 -12.36 -6.55
C ASN A 208 -52.07 -11.25 -6.55
N VAL A 209 -52.36 -10.07 -5.99
CA VAL A 209 -51.34 -9.02 -5.81
C VAL A 209 -50.23 -9.46 -4.83
N ARG A 210 -50.57 -10.27 -3.82
CA ARG A 210 -49.60 -10.83 -2.87
C ARG A 210 -48.75 -11.96 -3.49
N ARG A 211 -49.29 -12.69 -4.47
CA ARG A 211 -48.60 -13.79 -5.19
C ARG A 211 -47.50 -13.28 -6.13
N TYR A 212 -47.63 -12.08 -6.71
CA TYR A 212 -46.56 -11.45 -7.50
C TYR A 212 -45.41 -10.89 -6.65
N ARG A 213 -45.65 -10.58 -5.37
CA ARG A 213 -44.59 -10.16 -4.43
C ARG A 213 -43.75 -11.32 -3.86
N GLY A 214 -44.18 -12.57 -4.01
CA GLY A 214 -43.53 -13.75 -3.39
C GLY A 214 -42.57 -14.54 -4.28
N ILE A 215 -42.52 -14.28 -5.59
CA ILE A 215 -41.78 -15.15 -6.53
C ILE A 215 -40.28 -14.85 -6.58
N SER A 216 -39.79 -13.71 -6.07
CA SER A 216 -38.36 -13.41 -6.12
C SER A 216 -37.57 -13.96 -4.91
N VAL A 217 -38.11 -13.93 -3.69
CA VAL A 217 -37.31 -14.24 -2.49
C VAL A 217 -37.30 -15.74 -2.15
N CYS A 218 -38.42 -16.46 -2.37
CA CYS A 218 -38.50 -17.89 -2.09
C CYS A 218 -37.80 -18.76 -3.15
N SER A 219 -37.75 -18.32 -4.41
CA SER A 219 -37.07 -19.09 -5.47
C SER A 219 -35.54 -19.04 -5.35
N LEU A 220 -34.98 -17.95 -4.82
CA LEU A 220 -33.54 -17.84 -4.53
C LEU A 220 -33.13 -18.66 -3.29
N LEU A 221 -34.00 -18.77 -2.28
CA LEU A 221 -33.76 -19.61 -1.10
C LEU A 221 -33.83 -21.11 -1.42
N PHE A 222 -34.65 -21.54 -2.38
CA PHE A 222 -34.72 -22.95 -2.79
C PHE A 222 -33.50 -23.39 -3.63
N SER A 223 -32.90 -22.49 -4.43
CA SER A 223 -31.67 -22.78 -5.17
C SER A 223 -30.41 -22.82 -4.31
N LEU A 224 -30.39 -22.16 -3.15
CA LEU A 224 -29.23 -22.18 -2.24
C LEU A 224 -29.14 -23.44 -1.35
N ILE A 225 -30.22 -24.21 -1.23
CA ILE A 225 -30.30 -25.41 -0.38
C ILE A 225 -30.05 -26.70 -1.21
N ALA A 226 -29.98 -26.60 -2.54
CA ALA A 226 -29.87 -27.74 -3.45
C ALA A 226 -28.49 -27.85 -4.14
N LEU A 227 -27.39 -27.48 -3.47
CA LEU A 227 -26.06 -27.93 -3.88
C LEU A 227 -25.71 -29.24 -3.14
N PRO A 228 -25.50 -30.36 -3.86
CA PRO A 228 -25.05 -31.59 -3.25
C PRO A 228 -23.56 -31.47 -2.87
N VAL A 229 -23.22 -31.90 -1.65
CA VAL A 229 -21.89 -32.42 -1.30
C VAL A 229 -21.85 -33.88 -1.73
#